data_AF-A0AAV5I008-F1
#
_entry.id   AF-A0AAV5I008-F1
#
_cell.length_a   1.000
_cell.length_b   1.000
_cell.length_c   1.000
_cell.angle_alpha   90.00
_cell.angle_beta   90.00
_cell.angle_gamma   90.00
#
_symmetry.space_group_name_H-M   'P 1'
#
loop_
_entity.id
_entity.type
_entity.pdbx_description
1 polymer ?
#
loop_
_entity_poly.entity_id
_entity_poly.type
_entity_poly.pdbx_seq_one_letter_code
_entity_poly.pdbx_strand_id
1 'polypeptide(L)'
;MAELWGCLEGLRLCKSLGVTHLALEMDSLTVVQLIQKNAERDDEEEAKLLLDIHKLLNSFTSFTVEHIHREGNAAADYMAALGYHLSVGRTIFERPPDGVRHILMDDALGVSFRRRRKRHTHP
;
A
#
# COMPACT_ATOMS: atom_id res chain seq x y z
N MET A 1 -6.22 2.63 -10.21
CA MET A 1 -5.17 1.77 -10.82
C MET A 1 -3.86 1.57 -10.03
N ALA A 2 -2.97 2.56 -9.86
CA ALA A 2 -1.65 2.34 -9.23
C ALA A 2 -1.71 1.75 -7.81
N GLU A 3 -2.62 2.26 -6.98
CA GLU A 3 -2.88 1.77 -5.61
C GLU A 3 -3.28 0.28 -5.58
N LEU A 4 -4.11 -0.17 -6.53
CA LEU A 4 -4.55 -1.56 -6.62
C LEU A 4 -3.39 -2.48 -6.99
N TRP A 5 -2.55 -2.07 -7.94
CA TRP A 5 -1.33 -2.80 -8.30
C TRP A 5 -0.35 -2.88 -7.13
N GLY A 6 -0.13 -1.75 -6.42
CA GLY A 6 0.70 -1.71 -5.22
C GLY A 6 0.19 -2.66 -4.14
N CYS A 7 -1.11 -2.65 -3.88
CA CYS A 7 -1.77 -3.58 -2.95
C CYS A 7 -1.55 -5.04 -3.38
N LEU A 8 -1.83 -5.38 -4.64
CA LEU A 8 -1.68 -6.73 -5.17
C LEU A 8 -0.25 -7.26 -5.02
N GLU A 9 0.76 -6.46 -5.37
CA GLU A 9 2.16 -6.85 -5.24
C GLU A 9 2.61 -6.96 -3.78
N GLY A 10 2.12 -6.07 -2.91
CA GLY A 10 2.33 -6.18 -1.46
C GLY A 10 1.77 -7.49 -0.89
N LEU A 11 0.54 -7.86 -1.25
CA LEU A 11 -0.08 -9.12 -0.83
C LEU A 11 0.70 -10.34 -1.33
N ARG A 12 1.14 -10.33 -2.59
CA ARG A 12 2.00 -11.39 -3.16
C ARG A 12 3.32 -11.51 -2.40
N LEU A 13 3.93 -10.38 -2.02
CA LEU A 13 5.14 -10.38 -1.20
C LEU A 13 4.88 -11.00 0.17
N CYS A 14 3.85 -10.56 0.90
CA CYS A 14 3.48 -11.14 2.19
C CYS A 14 3.29 -12.66 2.11
N LYS A 15 2.63 -13.16 1.05
CA LYS A 15 2.49 -14.60 0.82
C LYS A 15 3.81 -15.31 0.60
N SER A 16 4.69 -14.77 -0.23
CA SER A 16 6.02 -15.36 -0.45
C SER A 16 6.88 -15.41 0.82
N LEU A 17 6.64 -14.49 1.76
CA LEU A 17 7.31 -14.44 3.06
C LEU A 17 6.65 -15.34 4.13
N GLY A 18 5.58 -16.07 3.78
CA GLY A 18 4.89 -16.98 4.70
C GLY A 18 3.99 -16.28 5.73
N VAL A 19 3.61 -15.02 5.49
CA VAL A 19 2.70 -14.28 6.37
C VAL A 19 1.31 -14.96 6.38
N THR A 20 0.79 -15.22 7.57
CA THR A 20 -0.52 -15.85 7.79
C THR A 20 -1.58 -14.89 8.32
N HIS A 21 -1.19 -13.90 9.13
CA HIS A 21 -2.06 -12.85 9.67
C HIS A 21 -1.63 -11.51 9.10
N LEU A 22 -2.57 -10.80 8.47
CA LEU A 22 -2.27 -9.58 7.71
C LEU A 22 -3.04 -8.37 8.26
N ALA A 23 -2.35 -7.24 8.45
CA ALA A 23 -3.00 -5.94 8.54
C ALA A 23 -2.69 -5.18 7.24
N LEU A 24 -3.72 -4.92 6.42
CA LEU A 24 -3.59 -4.16 5.19
C LEU A 24 -3.98 -2.70 5.47
N GLU A 25 -2.98 -1.84 5.56
CA GLU A 25 -3.16 -0.40 5.76
C GLU A 25 -2.96 0.37 4.46
N MET A 26 -3.87 1.30 4.17
CA MET A 26 -3.83 2.10 2.96
C MET A 26 -4.34 3.52 3.22
N ASP A 27 -3.76 4.53 2.60
CA ASP A 27 -4.19 5.93 2.76
C ASP A 27 -5.30 6.36 1.78
N SER A 28 -5.62 5.52 0.80
CA SER A 28 -6.75 5.71 -0.11
C SER A 28 -8.04 5.11 0.43
N LEU A 29 -8.86 5.95 1.09
CA LEU A 29 -10.17 5.55 1.61
C LEU A 29 -11.06 4.91 0.52
N THR A 30 -10.99 5.42 -0.71
CA THR A 30 -11.75 4.86 -1.83
C THR A 30 -11.38 3.41 -2.08
N VAL A 31 -10.08 3.09 -2.12
CA VAL A 31 -9.64 1.71 -2.40
C VAL A 31 -9.94 0.79 -1.21
N VAL A 32 -9.78 1.28 0.03
CA VAL A 32 -10.22 0.55 1.24
C VAL A 32 -11.70 0.18 1.14
N GLN A 33 -12.57 1.13 0.78
CA GLN A 33 -14.00 0.89 0.64
C GLN A 33 -14.31 -0.09 -0.51
N LEU A 34 -13.58 -0.02 -1.63
CA LEU A 34 -13.76 -0.97 -2.74
C LEU A 34 -13.45 -2.41 -2.31
N ILE A 35 -12.35 -2.60 -1.58
CA ILE A 35 -11.94 -3.91 -1.06
C ILE A 35 -12.93 -4.40 0.01
N GLN A 36 -13.32 -3.55 0.97
CA GLN A 36 -14.22 -3.97 2.05
C GLN A 36 -15.63 -4.33 1.55
N LYS A 37 -16.14 -3.59 0.56
CA LYS A 37 -17.50 -3.79 0.03
C LYS A 37 -17.58 -4.84 -1.08
N ASN A 38 -16.43 -5.38 -1.51
CA ASN A 38 -16.34 -6.20 -2.71
C ASN A 38 -17.08 -5.54 -3.90
N ALA A 39 -16.89 -4.23 -4.05
CA ALA A 39 -17.66 -3.42 -4.98
C ALA A 39 -17.24 -3.69 -6.42
N GLU A 40 -18.22 -3.79 -7.32
CA GLU A 40 -17.97 -3.93 -8.75
C GLU A 40 -17.42 -2.62 -9.33
N ARG A 41 -16.59 -2.75 -10.37
CA ARG A 41 -16.04 -1.62 -11.15
C ARG A 41 -16.44 -1.82 -12.60
N ASP A 42 -16.82 -0.72 -13.25
CA ASP A 42 -17.11 -0.72 -14.69
C ASP A 42 -15.84 -0.94 -15.53
N ASP A 43 -14.68 -0.57 -14.98
CA ASP A 43 -13.39 -0.82 -15.60
C ASP A 43 -12.98 -2.28 -15.40
N GLU A 44 -12.84 -3.01 -16.52
CA GLU A 44 -12.55 -4.45 -16.52
C GLU A 44 -11.18 -4.78 -15.90
N GLU A 45 -10.19 -3.91 -16.04
CA GLU A 45 -8.85 -4.13 -15.48
C GLU A 45 -8.86 -3.94 -13.96
N GLU A 46 -9.51 -2.88 -13.46
CA GLU A 46 -9.71 -2.66 -12.02
C GLU A 46 -10.55 -3.77 -11.39
N ALA A 47 -11.59 -4.26 -12.09
CA ALA A 47 -12.40 -5.38 -11.62
C ALA A 47 -11.58 -6.68 -11.47
N LYS A 48 -10.71 -6.99 -12.45
CA LYS A 48 -9.80 -8.14 -12.38
C LYS A 48 -8.81 -8.01 -11.23
N LEU A 49 -8.20 -6.83 -11.05
CA LEU A 49 -7.28 -6.58 -9.93
C LEU A 49 -7.97 -6.76 -8.58
N LEU A 50 -9.17 -6.19 -8.42
CA LEU A 50 -9.95 -6.37 -7.20
C LEU A 50 -10.24 -7.85 -6.96
N LEU A 51 -10.66 -8.61 -7.97
CA LEU A 51 -10.90 -10.04 -7.82
C LEU A 51 -9.64 -10.79 -7.32
N ASP A 52 -8.48 -10.48 -7.88
CA ASP A 52 -7.22 -11.11 -7.46
C ASP A 52 -6.78 -10.69 -6.06
N ILE A 53 -6.98 -9.42 -5.68
CA ILE A 53 -6.77 -8.92 -4.32
C ILE A 53 -7.65 -9.69 -3.33
N HIS A 54 -8.95 -9.84 -3.62
CA HIS A 54 -9.88 -10.58 -2.75
C HIS A 54 -9.50 -12.05 -2.62
N LYS A 55 -9.10 -12.72 -3.71
CA LYS A 55 -8.61 -14.11 -3.66
C LYS A 55 -7.39 -14.24 -2.77
N LEU A 56 -6.42 -13.33 -2.88
CA LEU A 56 -5.23 -13.36 -2.04
C LEU A 56 -5.56 -13.07 -0.58
N LEU A 57 -6.37 -12.05 -0.29
CA LEU A 57 -6.80 -11.73 1.08
C LEU A 57 -7.46 -12.94 1.75
N ASN A 58 -8.39 -13.60 1.06
CA ASN A 58 -9.08 -14.78 1.58
C ASN A 58 -8.19 -16.03 1.72
N SER A 59 -6.96 -16.00 1.21
CA SER A 59 -5.99 -17.08 1.43
C SER A 59 -5.16 -16.89 2.71
N PHE A 60 -5.19 -15.72 3.37
CA PHE A 60 -4.60 -15.53 4.70
C PHE A 60 -5.49 -16.15 5.77
N THR A 61 -4.89 -16.53 6.90
CA THR A 61 -5.63 -17.08 8.06
C THR A 61 -6.54 -16.03 8.68
N SER A 62 -6.07 -14.79 8.76
CA SER A 62 -6.90 -13.64 9.08
C SER A 62 -6.35 -12.39 8.42
N PHE A 63 -7.21 -11.42 8.13
CA PHE A 63 -6.77 -10.12 7.66
C PHE A 63 -7.66 -9.00 8.18
N THR A 64 -7.10 -7.80 8.34
CA THR A 64 -7.84 -6.53 8.45
C THR A 64 -7.51 -5.64 7.25
N VAL A 65 -8.42 -4.74 6.91
CA VAL A 65 -8.22 -3.72 5.87
C VAL A 65 -8.62 -2.38 6.47
N GLU A 66 -7.67 -1.47 6.63
CA GLU A 66 -7.83 -0.25 7.40
C GLU A 66 -7.36 0.99 6.62
N HIS A 67 -8.11 2.07 6.79
CA HIS A 67 -7.73 3.37 6.26
C HIS A 67 -6.80 4.07 7.25
N ILE A 68 -5.62 4.46 6.78
CA ILE A 68 -4.68 5.26 7.56
C ILE A 68 -4.53 6.67 6.98
N HIS A 69 -4.01 7.57 7.79
CA HIS A 69 -3.59 8.87 7.27
C HIS A 69 -2.34 8.71 6.41
N ARG A 70 -2.21 9.55 5.39
CA ARG A 70 -1.08 9.57 4.47
C ARG A 70 0.29 9.60 5.16
N GLU A 71 0.38 10.23 6.34
CA GLU A 71 1.60 10.30 7.15
C GLU A 71 2.07 8.92 7.61
N GLY A 72 1.15 7.99 7.91
CA GLY A 72 1.47 6.60 8.22
C GLY A 72 1.83 5.77 6.97
N ASN A 73 1.45 6.23 5.78
CA ASN A 73 1.75 5.52 4.53
C ASN A 73 3.07 5.99 3.87
N ALA A 74 3.89 6.76 4.58
CA ALA A 74 5.08 7.40 4.03
C ALA A 74 6.10 6.40 3.46
N ALA A 75 6.22 5.21 4.06
CA ALA A 75 7.12 4.18 3.57
C ALA A 75 6.66 3.64 2.20
N ALA A 76 5.37 3.36 2.04
CA ALA A 76 4.82 2.91 0.76
C ALA A 76 4.90 4.03 -0.30
N ASP A 77 4.59 5.28 0.06
CA ASP A 77 4.75 6.45 -0.80
C ASP A 77 6.20 6.58 -1.31
N TYR A 78 7.19 6.41 -0.42
CA TYR A 78 8.60 6.42 -0.79
C TYR A 78 8.96 5.29 -1.75
N MET A 79 8.51 4.07 -1.48
CA MET A 79 8.80 2.92 -2.33
C MET A 79 8.14 3.04 -3.72
N ALA A 80 6.92 3.58 -3.79
CA ALA A 80 6.25 3.88 -5.05
C ALA A 80 7.01 4.96 -5.84
N ALA A 81 7.46 6.02 -5.16
CA ALA A 81 8.29 7.07 -5.75
C ALA A 81 9.62 6.51 -6.30
N LEU A 82 10.29 5.66 -5.52
CA LEU A 82 11.52 4.99 -5.93
C LEU A 82 11.29 4.11 -7.17
N GLY A 83 10.16 3.41 -7.23
CA GLY A 83 9.77 2.55 -8.34
C GLY A 83 9.73 3.26 -9.70
N TYR A 84 9.34 4.54 -9.75
CA TYR A 84 9.35 5.33 -11.00
C TYR A 84 10.74 5.49 -11.63
N HIS A 85 11.80 5.32 -10.84
CA HIS A 85 13.19 5.42 -11.30
C HIS A 85 13.81 4.04 -11.60
N LEU A 86 13.09 2.96 -11.36
CA LEU A 86 13.56 1.60 -11.61
C LEU A 86 13.08 1.11 -12.99
N SER A 87 13.71 0.04 -13.48
CA SER A 87 13.24 -0.65 -14.67
C SER A 87 11.84 -1.22 -14.46
N VAL A 88 11.06 -1.30 -15.54
CA VAL A 88 9.73 -1.90 -15.54
C VAL A 88 9.78 -3.32 -14.96
N GLY A 89 8.87 -3.60 -14.01
CA GLY A 89 8.75 -4.88 -13.35
C GLY A 89 8.65 -4.74 -11.84
N ARG A 90 8.94 -5.84 -11.12
CA ARG A 90 8.97 -5.89 -9.66
C ARG A 90 10.40 -6.00 -9.17
N THR A 91 10.76 -5.13 -8.22
CA THR A 91 12.03 -5.19 -7.49
C THR A 91 11.74 -5.49 -6.02
N ILE A 92 12.38 -6.52 -5.47
CA ILE A 92 12.29 -6.86 -4.03
C ILE A 92 13.60 -6.43 -3.39
N PHE A 93 13.51 -5.61 -2.35
CA PHE A 93 14.65 -5.19 -1.55
C PHE A 93 14.72 -6.05 -0.29
N GLU A 94 15.75 -6.90 -0.17
CA GLU A 94 15.96 -7.72 1.04
C GLU A 94 16.32 -6.89 2.28
N ARG A 95 16.81 -5.66 2.06
CA ARG A 95 17.11 -4.68 3.10
C ARG A 95 16.48 -3.33 2.73
N PRO A 96 16.01 -2.53 3.70
CA PRO A 96 15.42 -1.23 3.41
C PRO A 96 16.42 -0.32 2.68
N PRO A 97 16.05 0.31 1.54
CA PRO A 97 16.85 1.35 0.91
C PRO A 97 17.12 2.51 1.87
N ASP A 98 18.29 3.17 1.77
CA ASP A 98 18.69 4.17 2.77
C ASP A 98 17.67 5.30 2.96
N GLY A 99 16.99 5.71 1.88
CA GLY A 99 15.97 6.76 1.96
C GLY A 99 14.68 6.37 2.67
N VAL A 100 14.37 5.09 2.90
CA VAL A 100 13.18 4.68 3.69
C VAL A 100 13.52 4.42 5.16
N ARG A 101 14.80 4.25 5.51
CA ARG A 101 15.23 3.82 6.86
C ARG A 101 14.75 4.75 7.97
N HIS A 102 14.83 6.05 7.76
CA HIS A 102 14.38 7.03 8.75
C HIS A 102 12.87 6.96 8.95
N ILE A 103 12.09 6.77 7.87
CA ILE A 103 10.64 6.59 7.92
C ILE A 103 10.28 5.36 8.75
N LEU A 104 10.95 4.23 8.51
CA LEU A 104 10.73 3.00 9.27
C LEU A 104 11.11 3.15 10.75
N MET A 105 12.17 3.92 11.04
CA MET A 105 12.61 4.16 12.41
C MET A 105 11.63 5.07 13.17
N ASP A 106 11.12 6.10 12.51
CA ASP A 106 10.09 6.98 13.07
C ASP A 106 8.78 6.22 13.31
N ASP A 107 8.37 5.34 12.40
CA ASP A 107 7.19 4.47 12.54
C ASP A 107 7.34 3.48 13.70
N ALA A 108 8.49 2.80 13.80
CA ALA A 108 8.78 1.88 14.91
C ALA A 108 8.83 2.58 16.28
N LEU A 109 9.14 3.87 16.32
CA LEU A 109 9.15 4.71 17.52
C LEU A 109 7.78 5.34 17.81
N GLY A 110 6.76 5.12 16.96
CA GLY A 110 5.43 5.70 17.10
C GLY A 110 5.42 7.23 16.91
N VAL A 111 6.37 7.77 16.16
CA VAL A 111 6.49 9.22 15.95
C VAL A 111 5.31 9.70 15.13
N SER A 112 4.47 10.53 15.74
CA SER A 112 3.35 11.17 15.04
C SER A 112 3.84 12.38 14.25
N PHE A 113 3.82 12.30 12.91
CA PHE A 113 4.13 13.45 12.06
C PHE A 113 3.02 14.50 12.12
N ARG A 114 3.39 15.78 12.29
CA ARG A 114 2.45 16.91 12.18
C ARG A 114 2.17 17.22 10.71
N ARG A 115 0.88 17.32 10.36
CA ARG A 115 0.40 17.83 9.06
C ARG A 115 1.16 19.05 8.56
N ARG A 116 1.90 18.89 7.46
CA ARG A 116 2.22 20.02 6.58
C ARG A 116 1.07 20.23 5.60
N ARG A 117 0.23 21.24 5.86
CA ARG A 117 -0.65 21.80 4.82
C ARG A 117 0.24 22.25 3.65
N LYS A 118 0.10 21.62 2.47
CA LYS A 118 0.59 22.24 1.24
C LYS A 118 -0.10 23.60 1.12
N ARG A 119 0.67 24.70 1.23
CA ARG A 119 0.14 26.03 0.91
C ARG A 119 -0.23 25.99 -0.56
N HIS A 120 -1.53 26.13 -0.86
CA HIS A 120 -1.99 26.50 -2.19
C HIS A 120 -1.42 27.89 -2.50
N THR A 121 -0.34 27.95 -3.27
CA THR A 121 0.04 29.17 -4.00
C THR A 121 -0.65 29.08 -5.35
N HIS A 122 -1.76 29.79 -5.50
CA HIS A 122 -2.35 30.07 -6.80
C HIS A 122 -1.55 31.19 -7.47
N PRO A 123 -1.19 31.08 -8.76
CA PRO A 123 -0.93 32.24 -9.60
C PRO A 123 -2.24 32.96 -9.95
#